data_AF-C4Z830-F1
#
_entry.id   AF-C4Z830-F1
#
_cell.length_a   1.000
_cell.length_b   1.000
_cell.length_c   1.000
_cell.angle_alpha   90.00
_cell.angle_beta   90.00
_cell.angle_gamma   90.00
#
_symmetry.space_group_name_H-M   'P 1'
#
loop_
_entity.id
_entity.type
_entity.pdbx_description
1 polymer ?
#
loop_
_entity_poly.entity_id
_entity_poly.type
_entity_poly.pdbx_seq_one_letter_code
_entity_poly.pdbx_strand_id
1 'polypeptide(L)' 'MMSDEFKYIVSRVLDNANDAISEAKENPEDDFYKGRKMAYYEVLDTIKNELKARDADLKEFGLDIDLENVIL' A
#
# COMPACT_ATOMS: atom_id res chain seq x y z
N MET A 1 -16.85 13.26 -3.13
CA MET A 1 -16.29 12.71 -1.89
C MET A 1 -16.35 11.19 -2.02
N MET A 2 -15.20 10.50 -1.96
CA MET A 2 -15.18 9.03 -1.92
C MET A 2 -15.76 8.56 -0.57
N SER A 3 -16.36 7.37 -0.54
CA SER A 3 -17.06 6.90 0.66
C SER A 3 -16.09 6.50 1.77
N ASP A 4 -16.53 6.61 3.03
CA ASP A 4 -15.73 6.25 4.21
C ASP A 4 -15.38 4.75 4.21
N GLU A 5 -16.22 3.91 3.60
CA GLU A 5 -15.94 2.49 3.41
C GLU A 5 -14.73 2.27 2.50
N PHE A 6 -14.57 3.07 1.44
CA PHE A 6 -13.41 2.95 0.56
C PHE A 6 -12.14 3.39 1.27
N LYS A 7 -12.19 4.48 2.06
CA LYS A 7 -11.06 4.92 2.91
C LYS A 7 -10.65 3.82 3.89
N TYR A 8 -11.62 3.17 4.52
CA TYR A 8 -11.37 2.04 5.42
C TYR A 8 -10.74 0.83 4.69
N ILE A 9 -11.19 0.51 3.47
CA ILE A 9 -10.56 -0.56 2.69
C ILE A 9 -9.10 -0.22 2.38
N VAL A 10 -8.80 1.01 1.95
CA VAL A 10 -7.43 1.44 1.67
C VAL A 10 -6.56 1.37 2.94
N SER A 11 -7.07 1.78 4.10
CA SER A 11 -6.33 1.66 5.35
C SER A 11 -6.05 0.19 5.71
N ARG A 12 -7.00 -0.72 5.48
CA ARG A 12 -6.77 -2.17 5.69
C ARG A 12 -5.71 -2.74 4.74
N VAL A 13 -5.63 -2.27 3.50
CA VAL A 13 -4.57 -2.68 2.56
C VAL A 13 -3.21 -2.15 3.02
N LEU A 14 -3.12 -0.92 3.51
CA LEU A 14 -1.90 -0.36 4.10
C LEU A 14 -1.43 -1.16 5.32
N ASP A 15 -2.34 -1.51 6.24
CA ASP A 15 -2.00 -2.37 7.38
C ASP A 15 -1.41 -3.71 6.93
N ASN A 16 -2.06 -4.36 5.97
CA ASN A 16 -1.60 -5.65 5.46
C ASN A 16 -0.26 -5.54 4.72
N ALA A 17 0.01 -4.39 4.08
CA ALA A 17 1.30 -4.11 3.46
C ALA A 17 2.41 -3.98 4.51
N ASN A 18 2.13 -3.31 5.64
CA ASN A 18 3.06 -3.22 6.76
C ASN A 18 3.39 -4.58 7.37
N ASP A 19 2.40 -5.47 7.47
CA ASP A 19 2.61 -6.86 7.90
C ASP A 19 3.51 -7.60 6.91
N ALA A 20 3.23 -7.50 5.60
CA ALA A 20 4.03 -8.15 4.57
C ALA A 20 5.48 -7.64 4.52
N ILE A 21 5.71 -6.34 4.76
CA ILE A 21 7.06 -5.76 4.88
C ILE A 21 7.79 -6.35 6.09
N SER A 22 7.10 -6.47 7.23
CA SER A 22 7.68 -7.03 8.45
C SER A 22 8.06 -8.50 8.28
N GLU A 23 7.16 -9.30 7.71
CA GLU A 23 7.42 -10.71 7.41
C GLU A 23 8.57 -10.90 6.40
N ALA A 24 8.66 -10.05 5.37
CA ALA A 24 9.76 -10.10 4.41
C ALA A 24 11.11 -9.70 5.04
N LYS A 25 11.11 -8.80 6.03
CA LYS A 25 12.31 -8.46 6.83
C LYS A 25 12.76 -9.63 7.70
N GLU A 26 11.81 -10.37 8.27
CA GLU A 26 12.09 -11.57 9.06
C GLU A 26 12.54 -12.76 8.19
N ASN A 27 12.15 -12.78 6.91
CA ASN A 27 12.42 -13.86 5.96
C ASN A 27 13.08 -13.33 4.66
N PRO A 28 14.30 -12.75 4.73
CA PRO A 28 14.88 -11.97 3.64
C PRO A 28 15.27 -12.78 2.40
N GLU A 29 15.37 -14.11 2.49
CA GLU A 29 15.72 -14.99 1.36
C GLU A 29 14.51 -15.77 0.80
N ASP A 30 13.32 -15.60 1.40
CA ASP A 30 12.14 -16.33 0.99
C ASP A 30 11.35 -15.54 -0.08
N ASP A 31 11.31 -16.11 -1.29
CA ASP A 31 10.65 -15.50 -2.45
C ASP A 31 9.13 -15.33 -2.26
N PHE A 32 8.49 -16.13 -1.42
CA PHE A 32 7.07 -15.96 -1.11
C PHE A 32 6.83 -14.64 -0.38
N TYR A 33 7.61 -14.34 0.67
CA TYR A 33 7.45 -13.11 1.43
C TYR A 33 7.89 -11.88 0.63
N LYS A 34 8.95 -11.99 -0.19
CA LYS A 34 9.32 -10.94 -1.16
C LYS A 34 8.17 -10.66 -2.14
N GLY A 35 7.57 -11.72 -2.70
CA GLY A 35 6.44 -11.61 -3.62
C GLY A 35 5.20 -11.00 -2.99
N ARG A 36 4.85 -11.41 -1.76
CA ARG A 36 3.73 -10.83 -1.00
C ARG A 36 3.92 -9.33 -0.76
N LYS A 37 5.13 -8.91 -0.38
CA LYS A 37 5.50 -7.49 -0.22
C LYS A 37 5.31 -6.70 -1.53
N MET A 38 5.84 -7.23 -2.65
CA MET A 38 5.70 -6.59 -3.98
C MET A 38 4.23 -6.49 -4.42
N ALA A 39 3.41 -7.51 -4.16
CA ALA A 39 1.99 -7.46 -4.52
C ALA A 39 1.24 -6.30 -3.84
N TYR A 40 1.55 -6.01 -2.57
CA TYR A 40 0.96 -4.86 -1.88
C TYR A 40 1.45 -3.52 -2.44
N TYR A 41 2.73 -3.42 -2.83
CA TYR A 41 3.24 -2.24 -3.52
C TYR A 41 2.44 -1.96 -4.80
N GLU A 42 2.27 -2.94 -5.68
CA GLU A 42 1.54 -2.78 -6.96
C GLU A 42 0.08 -2.33 -6.75
N VAL A 43 -0.60 -2.93 -5.76
CA VAL A 43 -1.98 -2.56 -5.42
C VAL A 43 -2.06 -1.12 -4.91
N LEU A 44 -1.19 -0.75 -3.97
CA LEU A 44 -1.20 0.59 -3.37
C LEU A 44 -0.76 1.66 -4.38
N ASP A 45 0.21 1.37 -5.23
CA ASP A 45 0.65 2.28 -6.28
C ASP A 45 -0.47 2.51 -7.32
N THR A 46 -1.16 1.44 -7.73
CA THR A 46 -2.33 1.56 -8.60
C THR A 46 -3.41 2.45 -7.98
N ILE A 47 -3.78 2.21 -6.72
CA ILE A 47 -4.78 3.03 -6.02
C ILE A 47 -4.32 4.50 -5.94
N LYS A 48 -3.06 4.73 -5.55
CA LYS A 48 -2.48 6.06 -5.42
C LYS A 48 -2.49 6.82 -6.75
N ASN A 49 -2.10 6.17 -7.84
CA ASN A 49 -2.08 6.78 -9.17
C ASN A 49 -3.48 7.10 -9.67
N GLU A 50 -4.45 6.22 -9.45
CA GLU A 50 -5.85 6.49 -9.81
C GLU A 50 -6.48 7.62 -8.98
N LEU A 51 -6.17 7.70 -7.69
CA LEU A 51 -6.61 8.81 -6.83
C LEU A 51 -5.98 10.14 -7.27
N LYS A 52 -4.67 10.14 -7.55
CA LYS A 52 -3.94 11.30 -8.03
C LYS A 52 -4.48 11.79 -9.37
N ALA A 53 -4.80 10.89 -10.30
CA ALA A 53 -5.37 11.23 -11.61
C ALA A 53 -6.77 11.87 -11.52
N ARG A 54 -7.45 11.76 -10.37
CA ARG A 54 -8.76 12.35 -10.09
C ARG A 54 -8.68 13.54 -9.13
N ASP A 55 -7.48 14.07 -8.91
CA ASP A 55 -7.20 15.18 -7.98
C ASP A 55 -7.72 14.93 -6.55
N ALA A 56 -7.76 13.67 -6.11
CA ALA A 56 -8.16 13.32 -4.76
C ALA A 56 -7.04 13.67 -3.76
N ASP A 57 -7.42 14.09 -2.54
CA ASP A 57 -6.47 14.31 -1.46
C ASP A 57 -5.95 12.98 -0.91
N LEU A 58 -4.71 12.64 -1.27
CA LEU A 58 -4.04 11.40 -0.85
C LEU A 58 -3.88 11.30 0.67
N LYS A 59 -3.86 12.42 1.40
CA LYS A 59 -3.76 12.41 2.87
C LYS A 59 -4.99 11.78 3.51
N GLU A 60 -6.18 11.96 2.92
CA GLU A 60 -7.41 11.34 3.40
C GLU A 60 -7.38 9.80 3.36
N PHE A 61 -6.49 9.23 2.55
CA PHE A 61 -6.31 7.79 2.38
C PHE A 61 -5.05 7.25 3.04
N GLY A 62 -4.22 8.11 3.65
CA GLY A 62 -2.89 7.73 4.14
C GLY A 62 -1.88 7.39 3.05
N LEU A 63 -2.15 7.78 1.79
CA LEU A 63 -1.31 7.47 0.63
C LEU A 63 -0.40 8.64 0.19
N ASP A 64 -0.34 9.71 0.98
CA ASP A 64 0.65 10.79 0.84
C ASP A 64 2.02 10.36 1.42
N ILE A 65 2.49 9.20 0.96
CA ILE A 65 3.76 8.58 1.36
C ILE A 65 4.51 8.10 0.12
N ASP A 66 5.83 7.97 0.24
CA ASP A 66 6.66 7.40 -0.81
C ASP A 66 6.62 5.86 -0.73
N LEU A 67 5.74 5.24 -1.51
CA LEU A 67 5.52 3.79 -1.48
C LEU A 67 6.76 2.99 -1.90
N GLU A 68 7.54 3.52 -2.85
CA GLU A 68 8.77 2.86 -3.30
C GLU A 68 9.78 2.79 -2.15
N ASN A 69 10.03 3.92 -1.48
CA ASN A 69 10.95 3.97 -0.34
C ASN A 69 10.43 3.26 0.92
N VAL A 70 9.12 3.12 1.08
CA VAL A 70 8.53 2.45 2.26
C VAL A 70 8.47 0.94 2.07
N ILE A 71 8.18 0.46 0.86
CA ILE A 71 7.85 -0.94 0.61
C ILE A 71 8.99 -1.71 -0.07
N LEU A 72 9.68 -1.14 -1.06
CA LEU A 72 10.70 -1.86 -1.83
C LEU A 72 12.04 -1.91 -1.11
#